data_AF-A0A531MKW5-F1
#
_entry.id   AF-A0A531MKW5-F1
#
_cell.length_a   1.000
_cell.length_b   1.000
_cell.length_c   1.000
_cell.angle_alpha   90.00
_cell.angle_beta   90.00
_cell.angle_gamma   90.00
#
_symmetry.space_group_name_H-M   'P 1'
#
loop_
_entity.id
_entity.type
_entity.pdbx_description
1 polymer ?
#
loop_
_entity_poly.entity_id
_entity_poly.type
_entity_poly.pdbx_seq_one_letter_code
_entity_poly.pdbx_strand_id
1 'polypeptide(L)'
;MATITPQKKSTAARHGFKTGEYIVYPAHGVGQIVSIDEQEVAGHKLELFVIDFQKDKMRLKVPVAKATSIGMRKLSEEDYVERALKVVQGRARVKRTMWSRRAQE
;
A
#
# COMPACT_ATOMS: atom_id res chain seq x y z
N MET A 1 -27.41 -34.36 -0.33
CA MET A 1 -27.20 -32.94 0.05
C MET A 1 -25.69 -32.72 0.12
N ALA A 2 -25.08 -32.17 -0.93
CA ALA A 2 -23.64 -31.95 -0.99
C ALA A 2 -23.30 -30.55 -0.45
N THR A 3 -22.63 -30.49 0.69
CA THR A 3 -22.11 -29.25 1.29
C THR A 3 -20.95 -28.70 0.47
N ILE A 4 -21.13 -27.50 -0.09
CA ILE A 4 -20.12 -26.77 -0.86
C ILE A 4 -19.25 -26.01 0.15
N THR A 5 -18.03 -26.50 0.40
CA THR A 5 -17.03 -25.80 1.23
C THR A 5 -16.47 -24.60 0.44
N PRO A 6 -16.49 -23.36 0.98
CA PRO A 6 -15.95 -22.22 0.25
C PRO A 6 -14.41 -22.28 0.23
N GLN A 7 -13.88 -22.49 -0.97
CA GLN A 7 -12.46 -22.51 -1.29
C GLN A 7 -11.80 -21.16 -0.94
N LYS A 8 -10.97 -21.15 0.10
CA LYS A 8 -10.15 -20.02 0.53
C LYS A 8 -9.00 -19.82 -0.49
N LYS A 9 -9.26 -19.09 -1.57
CA LYS A 9 -8.23 -18.74 -2.57
C LYS A 9 -7.04 -18.06 -1.88
N SER A 10 -5.84 -18.59 -2.14
CA SER A 10 -4.59 -18.28 -1.45
C SER A 10 -4.20 -16.80 -1.53
N THR A 11 -3.89 -16.20 -0.39
CA THR A 11 -3.49 -14.79 -0.20
C THR A 11 -2.09 -14.46 -0.77
N ALA A 12 -1.35 -15.46 -1.24
CA ALA A 12 0.03 -15.34 -1.71
C ALA A 12 0.17 -14.56 -3.04
N ALA A 13 -0.79 -14.66 -3.95
CA ALA A 13 -0.72 -13.99 -5.26
C ALA A 13 -0.95 -12.46 -5.19
N ARG A 14 -1.63 -11.99 -4.14
CA ARG A 14 -2.04 -10.58 -3.98
C ARG A 14 -1.06 -9.75 -3.16
N HIS A 15 0.17 -10.25 -2.97
CA HIS A 15 1.22 -9.59 -2.17
C HIS A 15 0.72 -9.18 -0.76
N GLY A 16 -0.20 -9.96 -0.20
CA GLY A 16 -0.79 -9.71 1.11
C GLY A 16 -1.86 -8.61 1.15
N PHE A 17 -2.22 -7.96 0.03
CA PHE A 17 -3.28 -6.95 -0.01
C PHE A 17 -4.67 -7.58 -0.15
N LYS A 18 -5.64 -7.05 0.59
CA LYS A 18 -7.05 -7.47 0.54
C LYS A 18 -7.98 -6.32 0.18
N THR A 19 -9.15 -6.66 -0.36
CA THR A 19 -10.25 -5.71 -0.53
C THR A 19 -10.69 -5.15 0.82
N GLY A 20 -10.93 -3.84 0.88
CA GLY A 20 -11.28 -3.10 2.09
C GLY A 20 -10.08 -2.60 2.90
N GLU A 21 -8.87 -3.05 2.59
CA GLU A 21 -7.65 -2.65 3.30
C GLU A 21 -7.15 -1.27 2.84
N TYR A 22 -6.57 -0.51 3.76
CA TYR A 22 -5.93 0.77 3.48
C TYR A 22 -4.46 0.56 3.10
N ILE A 23 -4.04 1.25 2.05
CA ILE A 23 -2.68 1.21 1.51
C ILE A 23 -2.15 2.62 1.30
N VAL A 24 -0.83 2.76 1.28
CA VAL A 24 -0.14 4.02 0.96
C VAL A 24 0.50 3.93 -0.41
N TYR A 25 0.18 4.90 -1.26
CA TYR A 25 0.82 5.13 -2.55
C TYR A 25 1.76 6.35 -2.46
N PRO A 26 3.06 6.23 -2.81
CA PRO A 26 4.04 7.29 -2.56
C PRO A 26 3.65 8.68 -3.08
N ALA A 27 2.95 8.78 -4.22
CA ALA A 27 2.55 10.07 -4.81
C ALA A 27 1.19 10.60 -4.31
N HIS A 28 0.27 9.72 -3.88
CA HIS A 28 -1.15 10.06 -3.63
C HIS A 28 -1.56 9.87 -2.15
N GLY A 29 -0.67 9.30 -1.34
CA GLY A 29 -0.93 9.06 0.08
C GLY A 29 -1.82 7.85 0.32
N VAL A 30 -2.73 7.96 1.28
CA VAL A 30 -3.56 6.85 1.75
C VAL A 30 -4.73 6.63 0.79
N GLY A 31 -4.89 5.41 0.31
CA GLY A 31 -6.02 4.95 -0.49
C GLY A 31 -6.62 3.67 0.09
N GLN A 32 -7.86 3.37 -0.26
CA GLN A 32 -8.54 2.14 0.13
C GLN A 32 -8.73 1.23 -1.10
N ILE A 33 -8.45 -0.06 -0.96
CA ILE A 33 -8.73 -1.03 -2.01
C ILE A 33 -10.23 -1.31 -2.02
N VAL A 34 -10.94 -0.85 -3.04
CA VAL A 34 -12.40 -1.05 -3.17
C VAL A 34 -12.70 -2.47 -3.67
N SER A 35 -12.02 -2.88 -4.73
CA SER A 35 -12.23 -4.18 -5.36
C SER A 35 -11.00 -4.64 -6.13
N ILE A 36 -10.98 -5.92 -6.47
CA ILE A 36 -10.00 -6.52 -7.38
C ILE A 36 -10.77 -6.92 -8.62
N ASP A 37 -10.37 -6.36 -9.76
CA ASP A 37 -11.00 -6.53 -11.05
C ASP A 37 -10.10 -7.41 -11.93
N GLU A 38 -10.69 -8.32 -12.70
CA GLU A 38 -9.96 -9.13 -13.69
C GLU A 38 -10.28 -8.58 -15.07
N GLN A 39 -9.28 -8.02 -15.75
CA GLN A 39 -9.44 -7.49 -17.10
C GLN A 39 -8.58 -8.27 -18.09
N GLU A 40 -9.19 -8.68 -19.20
CA GLU A 40 -8.49 -9.33 -20.31
C GLU A 40 -8.01 -8.26 -21.29
N VAL A 41 -6.69 -8.09 -21.40
CA VAL A 41 -6.06 -7.13 -22.31
C VAL A 41 -5.15 -7.92 -23.25
N ALA A 42 -5.38 -7.80 -24.56
CA ALA A 42 -4.61 -8.50 -25.60
C ALA A 42 -4.52 -10.04 -25.41
N GLY A 43 -5.59 -10.67 -24.93
CA GLY A 43 -5.65 -12.13 -24.70
C GLY A 43 -4.96 -12.60 -23.41
N HIS A 44 -4.44 -11.67 -22.59
CA HIS A 44 -3.87 -11.96 -21.28
C HIS A 44 -4.80 -11.46 -20.16
N LYS A 45 -5.11 -12.34 -19.21
CA LYS A 45 -5.91 -11.99 -18.02
C LYS A 45 -5.01 -11.30 -16.99
N LEU A 46 -5.36 -10.06 -16.65
CA LEU A 46 -4.65 -9.22 -15.68
C LEU A 46 -5.57 -8.95 -14.49
N GLU A 47 -5.11 -9.27 -13.28
CA GLU A 47 -5.74 -8.78 -12.06
C GLU A 47 -5.30 -7.33 -11.79
N LEU A 48 -6.27 -6.45 -11.53
CA LEU A 48 -6.09 -5.03 -11.22
C LEU A 48 -6.72 -4.70 -9.85
N PHE A 49 -5.98 -4.01 -9.00
CA PHE A 49 -6.52 -3.36 -7.81
C PHE A 49 -7.22 -2.06 -8.19
N VAL A 50 -8.46 -1.89 -7.75
CA VAL A 50 -9.18 -0.62 -7.80
C VAL A 50 -9.00 0.08 -6.46
N ILE A 51 -8.24 1.17 -6.45
CA ILE A 51 -7.92 1.94 -5.24
C ILE A 51 -8.65 3.27 -5.30
N ASP A 52 -9.36 3.63 -4.23
CA ASP A 52 -10.04 4.91 -4.08
C ASP A 52 -9.22 5.80 -3.13
N PHE A 53 -8.84 6.98 -3.62
CA PHE A 53 -8.13 8.01 -2.86
C PHE A 53 -9.13 9.09 -2.44
N GLN A 54 -9.49 9.11 -1.15
CA GLN A 54 -10.47 10.06 -0.62
C GLN A 54 -10.02 11.52 -0.74
N LYS A 55 -8.71 11.77 -0.58
CA LYS A 55 -8.14 13.12 -0.63
C LYS A 55 -8.30 13.78 -2.00
N ASP A 56 -7.98 13.03 -3.06
CA ASP A 56 -7.96 13.54 -4.43
C ASP A 56 -9.26 13.21 -5.21
N LYS A 57 -10.23 12.52 -4.56
CA LYS A 57 -11.46 11.97 -5.17
C LYS A 57 -11.19 11.20 -6.46
N MET A 58 -10.10 10.43 -6.48
CA MET A 58 -9.62 9.73 -7.67
C MET A 58 -9.63 8.21 -7.44
N ARG A 59 -9.92 7.44 -8.50
CA ARG A 59 -9.78 5.98 -8.51
C ARG A 59 -8.67 5.56 -9.45
N LEU A 60 -7.68 4.84 -8.92
CA LEU A 60 -6.55 4.31 -9.68
C LEU A 60 -6.70 2.80 -9.85
N LYS A 61 -6.44 2.31 -11.06
CA LYS A 61 -6.31 0.87 -11.33
C LYS A 61 -4.84 0.50 -11.41
N VAL A 62 -4.40 -0.41 -10.54
CA VAL A 62 -3.01 -0.87 -10.48
C VAL A 62 -2.95 -2.37 -10.73
N PRO A 63 -2.18 -2.86 -11.73
CA PRO A 63 -1.97 -4.30 -11.91
C PRO A 63 -1.29 -4.93 -10.69
N VAL A 64 -1.78 -6.09 -10.25
CA VAL A 64 -1.25 -6.79 -9.06
C VAL A 64 0.26 -7.05 -9.19
N ALA A 65 0.73 -7.41 -10.39
CA ALA A 65 2.14 -7.68 -10.68
C ALA A 65 3.06 -6.47 -10.43
N LYS A 66 2.54 -5.24 -10.54
CA LYS A 66 3.34 -4.01 -10.37
C LYS A 66 3.19 -3.36 -8.99
N ALA A 67 2.27 -3.83 -8.15
CA ALA A 67 1.96 -3.23 -6.85
C ALA A 67 3.21 -3.03 -5.97
N THR A 68 4.10 -4.02 -5.87
CA THR A 68 5.34 -3.90 -5.09
C THR A 68 6.36 -2.99 -5.76
N SER A 69 6.48 -3.04 -7.09
CA SER A 69 7.47 -2.27 -7.86
C SER A 69 7.24 -0.75 -7.80
N ILE A 70 5.98 -0.32 -7.74
CA ILE A 70 5.59 1.10 -7.66
C ILE A 70 5.60 1.63 -6.22
N GLY A 71 5.99 0.79 -5.25
CA GLY A 71 6.09 1.19 -3.85
C GLY A 71 4.75 1.26 -3.12
N MET A 72 3.73 0.48 -3.51
CA MET A 72 2.55 0.32 -2.66
C MET A 72 2.97 -0.33 -1.34
N ARG A 73 2.55 0.29 -0.23
CA ARG A 73 2.85 -0.20 1.12
C ARG A 73 1.57 -0.34 1.93
N LYS A 74 1.60 -1.27 2.89
CA LYS A 74 0.56 -1.37 3.92
C LYS A 74 0.67 -0.20 4.89
N LEU A 75 -0.43 0.12 5.55
CA LEU A 75 -0.37 1.02 6.72
C LEU A 75 0.52 0.40 7.81
N SER A 76 1.23 1.26 8.51
CA SER A 76 1.97 0.87 9.70
C SER A 76 1.01 0.51 10.83
N GLU A 77 1.40 -0.46 11.64
CA GLU A 77 0.69 -0.85 12.86
C GLU A 77 0.85 0.23 13.95
N GLU A 78 -0.06 0.20 14.93
CA GLU A 78 -0.09 1.17 16.03
C GLU A 78 1.21 1.18 16.85
N ASP A 79 1.81 0.01 17.09
CA ASP A 79 3.11 -0.11 17.79
C ASP A 79 4.27 0.60 17.06
N TYR A 80 4.22 0.64 15.72
CA TYR A 80 5.19 1.38 14.93
C TYR A 80 4.96 2.89 15.03
N VAL A 81 3.70 3.32 15.09
CA VAL A 81 3.33 4.72 15.27
C VAL A 81 3.77 5.23 16.64
N GLU A 82 3.53 4.46 17.71
CA GLU A 82 3.93 4.82 19.07
C GLU A 82 5.45 4.95 19.19
N ARG A 83 6.21 4.01 18.61
CA ARG A 83 7.68 4.09 18.56
C ARG A 83 8.16 5.30 17.76
N ALA A 84 7.54 5.59 16.62
CA ALA A 84 7.89 6.76 15.81
C ALA A 84 7.64 8.06 16.58
N LEU A 85 6.52 8.17 17.31
CA LEU A 85 6.21 9.31 18.18
C LEU A 85 7.27 9.50 19.26
N LYS A 86 7.68 8.41 19.94
CA LYS A 86 8.76 8.45 20.95
C LYS A 86 10.08 8.93 20.36
N VAL A 87 10.42 8.54 19.13
CA VAL A 87 11.63 8.99 18.44
C VAL A 87 11.57 10.48 18.10
N VAL A 88 10.43 10.96 17.57
CA VAL A 88 10.25 12.36 17.19
C VAL A 88 10.22 13.28 18.41
N GLN A 89 9.63 12.84 19.51
CA GLN A 89 9.61 13.57 20.79
C GLN A 89 10.94 13.47 21.56
N GLY A 90 11.86 12.61 21.13
CA GLY A 90 13.16 12.42 21.76
C GLY A 90 14.10 13.62 21.60
N ARG A 91 15.23 13.59 22.31
CA ARG A 91 16.26 14.65 22.19
C ARG A 91 16.81 14.71 20.77
N ALA A 92 16.74 15.89 20.17
CA ALA A 92 17.32 16.16 18.86
C ALA A 92 18.84 15.94 18.89
N ARG A 93 19.34 15.07 18.01
CA ARG A 93 20.78 14.92 17.78
C ARG A 93 21.26 15.99 16.80
N VAL A 94 21.85 17.05 17.33
CA VAL A 94 22.43 18.12 16.51
C VAL A 94 23.74 17.62 15.90
N LYS A 95 23.71 17.22 14.61
CA LYS A 95 24.94 17.12 13.82
C LYS A 95 25.57 18.52 13.69
N ARG A 96 26.89 18.64 13.49
CA ARG A 96 27.61 19.91 13.23
C ARG A 96 28.04 20.06 11.75
N THR A 97 27.47 19.27 10.84
CA THR A 97 27.73 19.35 9.40
C THR A 97 27.01 20.54 8.76
N MET A 98 27.59 21.15 7.73
CA MET A 98 26.94 22.21 6.94
C MET A 98 25.57 21.73 6.42
N TRP A 99 24.60 22.64 6.38
CA TRP A 99 23.22 22.39 5.94
C TRP A 99 23.14 21.78 4.54
N SER A 100 23.99 22.23 3.61
CA SER A 100 24.06 21.71 2.24
C SER A 100 24.30 20.20 2.19
N ARG A 101 25.13 19.66 3.10
CA ARG A 101 25.39 18.22 3.18
C ARG A 101 24.28 17.43 3.87
N ARG A 102 23.40 18.08 4.64
CA ARG A 102 22.26 17.43 5.31
C ARG A 102 21.01 17.36 4.46
N ALA A 103 20.78 18.34 3.59
CA ALA A 103 19.59 18.40 2.75
C ALA A 103 19.63 17.41 1.56
N GLN A 104 20.82 16.87 1.26
CA GLN A 104 21.04 15.92 0.17
C GLN A 104 21.10 14.45 0.64
N GLU A 105 21.25 14.23 1.96
CA GLU A 105 21.00 12.93 2.61
C GLU A 105 19.49 12.69 2.72
#